data_AF-A0A923D447-F1
#
_entry.id   AF-A0A923D447-F1
#
_cell.length_a   1.000
_cell.length_b   1.000
_cell.length_c   1.000
_cell.angle_alpha   90.00
_cell.angle_beta   90.00
_cell.angle_gamma   90.00
#
_symmetry.space_group_name_H-M   'P 1'
#
loop_
_entity.id
_entity.type
_entity.pdbx_description
1 polymer ?
#
loop_
_entity_poly.entity_id
_entity_poly.type
_entity_poly.pdbx_seq_one_letter_code
_entity_poly.pdbx_strand_id
1 'polypeptide(L)' 'MLMEFLHRFCNISQPATGRLLGGIDYSAVSQARKRLHIKIHNEPELEKKFNNIQDKLSQMSMVKI' A
#
# COMPACT_ATOMS: atom_id res chain seq x y z
N MET A 1 1.16 1.17 4.81
CA MET A 1 1.91 0.47 3.74
C MET A 1 1.04 -0.58 3.06
N LEU A 2 0.52 -1.59 3.79
CA LEU A 2 -0.31 -2.66 3.20
C LEU A 2 -1.43 -2.17 2.29
N MET A 3 -2.27 -1.23 2.76
CA MET A 3 -3.38 -0.68 1.97
C MET A 3 -2.92 -0.01 0.66
N GLU A 4 -1.72 0.57 0.63
CA GLU A 4 -1.16 1.17 -0.59
C GLU A 4 -0.73 0.08 -1.58
N PHE A 5 -0.11 -0.99 -1.08
CA PHE A 5 0.33 -2.11 -1.92
C PHE A 5 -0.85 -2.91 -2.47
N LEU A 6 -1.89 -3.17 -1.68
CA LEU A 6 -3.12 -3.82 -2.16
C LEU A 6 -3.79 -3.00 -3.27
N HIS A 7 -3.78 -1.68 -3.15
CA HIS A 7 -4.30 -0.80 -4.18
C HIS A 7 -3.45 -0.84 -5.46
N ARG A 8 -2.12 -0.74 -5.36
CA ARG A 8 -1.22 -0.67 -6.51
C ARG A 8 -1.00 -2.01 -7.22
N PHE A 9 -0.78 -3.09 -6.48
CA PHE A 9 -0.38 -4.39 -7.04
C PHE A 9 -1.54 -5.35 -7.25
N CYS A 10 -2.59 -5.25 -6.45
CA CYS A 10 -3.74 -6.14 -6.53
C CYS A 10 -4.96 -5.48 -7.18
N ASN A 11 -4.85 -4.19 -7.56
CA ASN A 11 -5.94 -3.37 -8.09
C ASN A 11 -7.21 -3.39 -7.22
N ILE A 12 -7.04 -3.53 -5.89
CA ILE A 12 -8.17 -3.60 -4.95
C ILE A 12 -8.64 -2.17 -4.64
N SER A 13 -9.95 -1.96 -4.73
CA SER A 13 -10.56 -0.68 -4.39
C SER A 13 -10.46 -0.38 -2.89
N GLN A 14 -10.55 0.89 -2.49
CA GLN A 14 -10.48 1.27 -1.07
C GLN A 14 -11.62 0.65 -0.24
N PRO A 15 -12.88 0.60 -0.72
CA PRO A 15 -13.94 -0.11 0.00
C PRO A 15 -13.67 -1.62 0.12
N ALA A 16 -13.13 -2.26 -0.92
CA ALA A 16 -12.79 -3.68 -0.89
C ALA A 16 -11.62 -3.96 0.06
N THR A 17 -10.62 -3.07 0.10
CA THR A 17 -9.51 -3.10 1.05
C THR A 17 -10.02 -2.98 2.49
N GLY A 18 -10.97 -2.06 2.72
CA GLY A 18 -11.62 -1.89 4.02
C GLY A 18 -12.31 -3.15 4.50
N ARG A 19 -13.13 -3.76 3.64
CA ARG A 19 -13.78 -5.06 3.92
C ARG A 19 -12.77 -6.17 4.21
N LEU A 20 -11.71 -6.28 3.39
CA LEU A 20 -10.66 -7.29 3.54
C LEU A 20 -9.92 -7.18 4.88
N LEU A 21 -9.73 -5.97 5.39
CA LEU A 21 -8.96 -5.69 6.60
C LEU A 21 -9.82 -5.61 7.87
N GLY A 22 -10.98 -6.28 7.88
CA GLY A 22 -11.84 -6.37 9.06
C GLY A 22 -12.94 -5.31 9.13
N GLY A 23 -13.46 -4.87 7.98
CA GLY A 23 -14.59 -3.93 7.94
C GLY A 23 -14.20 -2.48 8.21
N ILE A 24 -12.98 -2.08 7.85
CA ILE A 24 -12.50 -0.70 7.97
C ILE A 24 -13.25 0.17 6.95
N ASP A 25 -13.70 1.35 7.37
CA ASP A 25 -14.35 2.30 6.48
C ASP A 25 -13.40 2.78 5.36
N TYR A 26 -13.94 2.97 4.16
CA TYR A 26 -13.13 3.37 3.01
C TYR A 26 -12.42 4.71 3.24
N SER A 27 -13.01 5.64 4.01
CA SER A 27 -12.40 6.92 4.34
C SER A 27 -11.17 6.74 5.24
N ALA A 28 -11.19 5.78 6.17
CA ALA A 28 -10.05 5.43 6.99
C ALA A 28 -8.92 4.80 6.15
N VAL A 29 -9.26 3.98 5.15
CA VAL A 29 -8.30 3.48 4.15
C VAL A 29 -7.67 4.63 3.37
N SER A 30 -8.50 5.55 2.86
CA SER A 30 -8.06 6.73 2.12
C SER A 30 -7.12 7.62 2.95
N GLN A 31 -7.49 7.91 4.20
CA GLN A 31 -6.67 8.69 5.13
C GLN A 31 -5.35 7.98 5.46
N ALA A 32 -5.37 6.67 5.70
CA ALA A 32 -4.15 5.91 5.98
C ALA A 32 -3.16 5.95 4.81
N ARG A 33 -3.65 5.87 3.57
CA ARG A 33 -2.83 6.04 2.36
C ARG A 33 -2.23 7.44 2.24
N LYS A 34 -3.04 8.49 2.46
CA LYS A 34 -2.56 9.88 2.45
C LYS A 34 -1.49 10.12 3.52
N ARG A 35 -1.73 9.69 4.76
CA ARG A 35 -0.76 9.79 5.87
C ARG A 35 0.53 9.05 5.55
N LEU A 36 0.44 7.88 4.91
CA LEU A 36 1.62 7.14 4.49
C LEU A 36 2.45 7.92 3.48
N HIS A 37 1.84 8.53 2.45
CA HIS A 37 2.57 9.32 1.45
C HIS A 37 3.30 10.50 2.07
N ILE A 38 2.63 11.23 2.98
CA ILE A 38 3.25 12.33 3.72
C ILE A 38 4.44 11.81 4.53
N LYS A 39 4.27 10.68 5.23
CA LYS A 39 5.33 10.10 6.07
C LYS A 39 6.53 9.65 5.24
N ILE A 40 6.29 9.01 4.10
CA ILE A 40 7.34 8.60 3.15
C ILE A 40 8.14 9.82 2.69
N HIS A 41 7.46 10.91 2.32
CA HIS A 41 8.12 12.12 1.84
C HIS A 41 9.01 12.79 2.92
N ASN A 42 8.60 12.71 4.18
CA ASN A 42 9.30 13.37 5.29
C ASN A 42 10.37 12.49 5.94
N GLU A 43 10.38 11.18 5.70
CA GLU A 43 11.28 10.22 6.35
C GLU A 43 12.04 9.39 5.31
N PRO A 44 13.28 9.79 4.94
CA PRO A 44 14.06 9.11 3.89
C PRO A 44 14.30 7.62 4.16
N GLU A 45 14.45 7.22 5.43
CA GLU A 45 14.59 5.80 5.80
C GLU A 45 13.32 5.01 5.51
N LEU A 46 12.15 5.62 5.76
CA LEU A 46 10.86 5.01 5.47
C LEU A 46 10.63 4.91 3.97
N GLU A 47 11.03 5.92 3.20
CA GLU A 47 11.01 5.90 1.75
C GLU A 47 11.87 4.76 1.20
N LYS A 48 13.13 4.65 1.65
CA LYS A 48 14.02 3.55 1.25
C LYS A 48 13.40 2.18 1.56
N LYS A 49 12.80 2.02 2.74
CA LYS A 49 12.11 0.78 3.13
C LYS A 49 10.90 0.51 2.24
N PHE A 50 10.10 1.53 1.94
CA PHE A 50 8.92 1.41 1.08
C PHE A 50 9.31 0.98 -0.34
N ASN A 51 10.30 1.64 -0.94
CA ASN A 51 10.80 1.33 -2.28
C ASN A 51 11.38 -0.08 -2.35
N ASN A 52 12.19 -0.49 -1.36
CA ASN A 52 12.72 -1.86 -1.31
C ASN A 52 11.62 -2.94 -1.28
N ILE A 53 10.51 -2.69 -0.56
CA ILE A 53 9.38 -3.62 -0.54
C ILE A 53 8.64 -3.58 -1.89
N GLN A 54 8.41 -2.39 -2.44
CA GLN A 54 7.76 -2.21 -3.73
C GLN A 54 8.53 -2.93 -4.85
N ASP A 55 9.86 -2.84 -4.85
CA ASP A 55 10.71 -3.48 -5.84
C ASP A 55 10.63 -5.00 -5.72
N LYS A 56 10.74 -5.54 -4.50
CA LYS A 56 10.58 -6.98 -4.25
C LYS A 56 9.21 -7.51 -4.71
N LEU A 57 8.13 -6.79 -4.40
CA LEU A 57 6.78 -7.16 -4.83
C LEU A 57 6.64 -7.12 -6.36
N SER A 58 7.20 -6.10 -7.01
CA SER A 58 7.21 -5.98 -8.47
C SER A 58 7.95 -7.14 -9.14
N GLN A 59 9.10 -7.54 -8.58
CA GLN A 59 9.84 -8.69 -9.09
C GLN A 59 9.05 -10.00 -8.93
N MET A 60 8.36 -10.18 -7.80
CA MET A 60 7.50 -11.35 -7.58
C MET A 60 6.30 -11.38 -8.52
N SER A 61 5.67 -10.23 -8.81
CA SER A 61 4.52 -10.19 -9.73
C SER A 61 4.90 -10.42 -11.19
N MET A 62 6.16 -10.20 -11.57
CA MET A 62 6.66 -10.51 -12.92
C MET A 62 7.04 -11.98 -13.12
N VAL A 63 7.18 -12.75 -12.03
CA VAL A 63 7.27 -14.21 -12.13
C VAL A 63 5.87 -14.72 -12.44
N LYS A 64 5.63 -15.11 -13.70
CA LYS A 64 4.46 -15.93 -14.06
C LYS A 64 4.54 -17.21 -13.22
N ILE A 65 3.69 -17.31 -12.21
CA ILE A 65 3.38 -18.59 -11.54
C ILE A 65 2.56 -19.42 -12.52
#